data_AF-A0A7C5NVR2-F1
#
_entry.id   AF-A0A7C5NVR2-F1
#
_cell.length_a   1.000
_cell.length_b   1.000
_cell.length_c   1.000
_cell.angle_alpha   90.00
_cell.angle_beta   90.00
_cell.angle_gamma   90.00
#
_symmetry.space_group_name_H-M   'P 1'
#
loop_
_entity.id
_entity.type
_entity.pdbx_description
1 polymer ?
#
loop_
_entity_poly.entity_id
_entity_poly.type
_entity_poly.pdbx_seq_one_letter_code
_entity_poly.pdbx_strand_id
1 'polypeptide(L)' 'VEAGKTMDIEVLDHLVIGKNRFVSLKARGLGFV' A
#
# COMPACT_ATOMS: atom_id res chain seq x y z
N VAL A 1 1.25 7.23 4.21
CA VAL A 1 1.51 6.40 5.43
C VAL A 1 2.67 7.00 6.17
N GLU A 2 2.56 7.17 7.48
CA GLU A 2 3.56 7.90 8.27
C GLU A 2 4.61 6.99 8.90
N ALA A 3 4.23 5.81 9.41
CA ALA A 3 5.13 4.90 10.12
C ALA A 3 6.36 4.45 9.29
N GLY A 4 6.19 4.20 7.99
CA GLY A 4 7.32 3.85 7.10
C GLY A 4 8.34 4.98 6.94
N LYS A 5 7.87 6.24 6.92
CA LYS A 5 8.74 7.43 6.84
C LYS A 5 9.57 7.59 8.13
N THR A 6 8.99 7.29 9.28
CA THR A 6 9.68 7.37 10.60
C THR A 6 10.71 6.27 10.78
N MET A 7 10.48 5.09 10.22
CA MET A 7 11.34 3.92 10.39
C MET A 7 12.39 3.74 9.28
N ASP A 8 12.46 4.69 8.33
CA ASP A 8 13.27 4.59 7.10
C ASP A 8 13.00 3.29 6.31
N ILE A 9 11.74 2.87 6.29
CA ILE A 9 11.27 1.68 5.58
C ILE A 9 10.14 2.09 4.64
N GLU A 10 10.40 1.99 3.33
CA GLU A 10 9.41 2.31 2.31
C GLU A 10 8.27 1.29 2.30
N VAL A 11 7.02 1.77 2.35
CA VAL A 11 5.84 0.94 2.11
C VAL A 11 5.61 0.86 0.60
N LEU A 12 5.77 -0.33 0.02
CA LEU A 12 5.70 -0.50 -1.43
C LEU A 12 4.28 -0.50 -2.00
N ASP A 13 3.28 -0.99 -1.25
CA ASP A 13 1.88 -1.05 -1.66
C ASP A 13 0.93 -1.33 -0.49
N HIS A 14 -0.35 -0.97 -0.66
CA HIS A 14 -1.45 -1.44 0.19
C HIS A 14 -2.29 -2.41 -0.61
N LEU A 15 -2.40 -3.64 -0.12
CA LEU A 15 -3.22 -4.67 -0.74
C LEU A 15 -4.52 -4.83 0.03
N VAL A 16 -5.65 -4.69 -0.66
CA VAL A 16 -6.95 -5.14 -0.15
C VAL A 16 -7.18 -6.57 -0.65
N ILE A 17 -7.21 -7.54 0.27
CA ILE A 17 -7.35 -8.97 -0.04
C ILE A 17 -8.83 -9.39 0.05
N GLY A 18 -9.29 -10.18 -0.92
CA GLY A 18 -10.59 -10.85 -0.91
C GLY A 18 -10.45 -12.33 -1.32
N LYS A 19 -11.57 -13.01 -1.57
CA LYS A 19 -11.55 -14.43 -1.98
C LYS A 19 -10.77 -14.62 -3.29
N ASN A 20 -9.57 -15.21 -3.18
CA ASN A 20 -8.62 -15.51 -4.26
C ASN A 20 -8.34 -14.31 -5.18
N ARG A 21 -8.34 -13.08 -4.63
CA ARG A 21 -8.06 -11.86 -5.38
C ARG A 21 -7.50 -10.79 -4.47
N PHE A 22 -6.80 -9.83 -5.04
CA PHE A 22 -6.36 -8.64 -4.34
C PHE A 22 -6.52 -7.40 -5.22
N VAL A 23 -6.57 -6.24 -4.57
CA VAL A 23 -6.50 -4.94 -5.23
C VAL A 23 -5.27 -4.21 -4.71
N SER A 24 -4.38 -3.86 -5.65
CA SER A 24 -3.27 -2.93 -5.40
C SER A 24 -3.80 -1.50 -5.43
N LEU A 25 -3.59 -0.78 -4.34
CA LEU A 25 -3.92 0.62 -4.22
C LEU A 25 -2.94 1.48 -5.03
N LYS A 26 -1.66 1.11 -5.05
CA LYS A 26 -0.65 1.72 -5.93
C LYS A 26 -1.03 1.64 -7.40
N ALA A 27 -1.41 0.44 -7.89
CA ALA A 27 -1.77 0.24 -9.30
C ALA A 27 -3.02 1.02 -9.73
N ARG A 28 -3.88 1.39 -8.77
CA ARG A 28 -5.06 2.23 -9.01
C ARG A 28 -4.77 3.73 -8.92
N GLY A 29 -3.53 4.13 -8.64
CA GLY A 29 -3.18 5.52 -8.33
C GLY A 29 -3.79 6.02 -7.03
N LEU A 30 -4.23 5.10 -6.16
CA LEU A 30 -4.94 5.36 -4.91
C LEU A 30 -4.05 4.95 -3.75
N GLY A 31 -3.00 5.69 -3.51
CA GLY A 31 -2.06 5.40 -2.44
C GLY A 31 -0.94 6.42 -2.52
N PHE A 32 -0.36 6.73 -1.36
CA PHE A 32 0.69 7.73 -1.18
C PHE A 32 0.20 9.18 -1.09
N VAL A 33 -0.14 9.54 0.15
CA VAL A 33 0.18 10.83 0.79
C VAL A 33 1.30 10.57 1.80
#